data_AF-A0A942QF56-F1
#
_entry.id   AF-A0A942QF56-F1
#
_cell.length_a   1.000
_cell.length_b   1.000
_cell.length_c   1.000
_cell.angle_alpha   90.00
_cell.angle_beta   90.00
_cell.angle_gamma   90.00
#
_symmetry.space_group_name_H-M   'P 1'
#
loop_
_entity.id
_entity.type
_entity.pdbx_description
1 polymer ?
#
loop_
_entity_poly.entity_id
_entity_poly.type
_entity_poly.pdbx_seq_one_letter_code
_entity_poly.pdbx_strand_id
1 'polypeptide(L)'
;AAPRSDLTPYRQLLKQYLAGAIDDRQFEIAYTTTFRDDAELRSREEVEVLNSIFGDVDQHLAMHQMMAGRSDSALRQRAQVAYERLQALWDN
;
A
#
# COMPACT_ATOMS: atom_id res chain seq x y z
N ALA A 1 0.35 26.30 -1.20
CA ALA A 1 0.19 24.86 -1.50
C ALA A 1 0.76 24.09 -0.32
N ALA A 2 0.00 23.18 0.28
CA ALA A 2 0.58 22.22 1.22
C ALA A 2 1.67 21.42 0.48
N PRO A 3 2.78 21.03 1.13
CA PRO A 3 3.73 20.13 0.50
C PRO A 3 2.96 18.88 0.06
N ARG A 4 3.02 18.56 -1.23
CA ARG A 4 2.38 17.36 -1.80
C ARG A 4 3.05 16.16 -1.13
N SER A 5 2.28 15.29 -0.47
CA SER A 5 2.80 14.10 0.19
C SER A 5 3.58 13.23 -0.81
N ASP A 6 4.72 12.67 -0.39
CA ASP A 6 5.53 11.83 -1.28
C ASP A 6 4.99 10.40 -1.29
N LEU A 7 4.20 10.09 -2.33
CA LEU A 7 3.67 8.76 -2.60
C LEU A 7 4.64 7.88 -3.42
N THR A 8 5.82 8.40 -3.80
CA THR A 8 6.80 7.68 -4.61
C THR A 8 7.16 6.29 -4.07
N PRO A 9 7.44 6.09 -2.75
CA PRO A 9 7.82 4.77 -2.24
C PRO A 9 6.71 3.73 -2.44
N TYR A 10 5.46 4.08 -2.15
CA TYR A 10 4.31 3.19 -2.37
C TYR A 10 4.11 2.84 -3.83
N ARG A 11 4.29 3.81 -4.72
CA ARG A 11 4.18 3.59 -6.17
C ARG A 11 5.24 2.63 -6.68
N GLN A 12 6.48 2.76 -6.21
CA GLN A 12 7.55 1.86 -6.60
C GLN A 12 7.28 0.43 -6.11
N LEU A 13 6.83 0.27 -4.86
CA LEU A 13 6.45 -1.03 -4.31
C LEU A 13 5.31 -1.69 -5.09
N LEU A 14 4.23 -0.95 -5.35
CA LEU A 14 3.10 -1.43 -6.14
C LEU A 14 3.54 -1.85 -7.55
N LYS A 15 4.38 -1.05 -8.20
CA LYS A 15 4.91 -1.37 -9.53
C LYS A 15 5.74 -2.66 -9.51
N GLN A 16 6.64 -2.81 -8.54
CA GLN A 16 7.46 -4.03 -8.39
C GLN A 16 6.58 -5.26 -8.16
N TYR A 17 5.58 -5.14 -7.29
CA TYR A 17 4.65 -6.23 -6.98
C TYR A 17 3.80 -6.63 -8.18
N LEU A 18 3.16 -5.66 -8.85
CA LEU A 18 2.32 -5.91 -10.01
C LEU A 18 3.12 -6.48 -11.18
N ALA A 19 4.38 -6.04 -11.36
CA ALA A 19 5.31 -6.61 -12.33
C ALA A 19 5.80 -8.03 -11.96
N GLY A 20 5.52 -8.51 -10.74
CA GLY A 20 5.99 -9.81 -10.24
C GLY A 20 7.47 -9.84 -9.88
N ALA A 21 8.10 -8.67 -9.70
CA ALA A 21 9.48 -8.58 -9.23
C ALA A 21 9.62 -8.93 -7.73
N ILE A 22 8.53 -8.76 -6.97
CA ILE A 22 8.42 -9.21 -5.58
C ILE A 22 7.14 -10.03 -5.42
N ASP A 23 7.18 -11.01 -4.51
CA ASP A 23 6.02 -11.84 -4.16
C ASP A 23 5.10 -11.18 -3.12
N ASP A 24 3.96 -11.81 -2.81
CA ASP A 24 2.96 -11.28 -1.87
C ASP A 24 3.56 -11.00 -0.49
N ARG A 25 4.42 -11.89 0.01
CA ARG A 25 5.02 -11.77 1.34
C ARG A 25 6.03 -10.65 1.39
N GLN A 26 6.88 -10.54 0.37
CA GLN A 26 7.85 -9.45 0.23
C GLN A 26 7.14 -8.11 0.09
N PHE A 27 6.07 -8.05 -0.70
CA PHE A 27 5.25 -6.85 -0.86
C PHE A 27 4.63 -6.42 0.46
N GLU A 28 4.00 -7.35 1.18
CA GLU A 28 3.37 -7.08 2.48
C GLU A 28 4.37 -6.54 3.51
N ILE A 29 5.54 -7.17 3.66
CA ILE A 29 6.58 -6.72 4.58
C ILE A 29 7.09 -5.33 4.20
N ALA A 30 7.41 -5.12 2.92
CA ALA A 30 7.95 -3.83 2.46
C ALA A 30 6.91 -2.71 2.58
N TYR A 31 5.65 -3.00 2.25
CA TYR A 31 4.54 -2.06 2.36
C TYR A 31 4.27 -1.66 3.80
N THR A 32 4.11 -2.63 4.71
CA THR A 32 3.84 -2.37 6.13
C THR A 32 5.00 -1.65 6.81
N THR A 33 6.25 -1.96 6.46
CA THR A 33 7.42 -1.23 6.95
C THR A 33 7.41 0.22 6.48
N THR A 34 7.16 0.43 5.18
CA THR A 34 7.07 1.78 4.60
C THR A 34 5.97 2.59 5.27
N PHE A 35 4.79 1.99 5.47
CA PHE A 35 3.64 2.64 6.11
C PHE A 35 3.90 2.99 7.58
N ARG A 36 4.54 2.11 8.33
CA ARG A 36 4.89 2.39 9.73
C ARG A 36 5.90 3.53 9.87
N ASP A 37 6.86 3.59 8.95
CA ASP A 37 7.92 4.60 8.97
C ASP A 37 7.47 5.92 8.30
N ASP A 38 6.26 5.94 7.73
CA ASP A 38 5.64 7.11 7.10
C ASP A 38 5.08 8.08 8.15
N ALA A 39 5.89 9.08 8.49
CA ALA A 39 5.51 10.14 9.41
C ALA A 39 4.77 11.32 8.73
N GLU A 40 4.43 11.22 7.44
CA GLU A 40 3.80 12.33 6.72
C GLU A 40 2.32 12.51 7.11
N LEU A 41 1.89 13.77 7.21
CA LEU A 41 0.48 14.12 7.31
C LEU A 41 -0.18 13.97 5.93
N ARG A 42 -0.74 12.80 5.67
CA ARG A 42 -1.41 12.47 4.41
C ARG A 42 -2.85 12.95 4.38
N SER A 43 -3.32 13.27 3.18
CA SER A 43 -4.74 13.55 2.96
C SER A 43 -5.58 12.30 3.20
N ARG A 44 -6.86 12.50 3.52
CA ARG A 44 -7.80 11.41 3.77
C ARG A 44 -7.94 10.47 2.56
N GLU A 45 -7.97 11.02 1.35
CA GLU A 45 -8.05 10.21 0.12
C GLU A 45 -6.83 9.31 -0.05
N GLU A 46 -5.62 9.82 0.22
CA GLU A 46 -4.40 9.02 0.13
C GLU A 46 -4.41 7.87 1.13
N VAL A 47 -4.78 8.14 2.39
CA VAL A 47 -4.90 7.13 3.44
C VAL A 47 -5.94 6.07 3.07
N GLU A 48 -7.11 6.47 2.56
CA GLU A 48 -8.16 5.54 2.12
C GLU A 48 -7.69 4.63 0.97
N VAL A 49 -6.91 5.16 0.02
CA VAL A 49 -6.33 4.35 -1.06
C VAL A 49 -5.29 3.37 -0.52
N LEU A 50 -4.40 3.81 0.38
CA LEU A 50 -3.40 2.95 1.01
C LEU A 50 -4.03 1.83 1.86
N ASN A 51 -5.07 2.16 2.64
CA ASN A 51 -5.82 1.17 3.42
C ASN A 51 -6.66 0.22 2.54
N SER A 52 -6.94 0.54 1.28
CA SER A 52 -7.73 -0.36 0.42
C SER A 52 -6.99 -1.66 0.04
N ILE A 53 -5.65 -1.70 0.18
CA ILE A 53 -4.82 -2.84 -0.22
C ILE A 53 -4.93 -3.97 0.80
N PHE A 54 -4.63 -3.68 2.07
CA PHE A 54 -4.61 -4.66 3.16
C PHE A 54 -5.83 -4.55 4.10
N GLY A 55 -6.70 -3.56 3.90
CA GLY A 55 -7.64 -3.12 4.94
C GLY A 55 -6.98 -2.04 5.81
N ASP A 56 -7.55 -1.81 7.00
CA ASP A 56 -6.91 -0.94 7.99
C ASP A 56 -5.50 -1.47 8.29
N VAL A 57 -4.47 -0.78 7.80
CA VAL A 57 -3.07 -1.24 7.85
C VAL A 57 -2.59 -1.29 9.30
N ASP A 58 -3.09 -0.39 10.15
CA ASP A 58 -2.80 -0.41 11.59
C ASP A 58 -3.41 -1.65 12.26
N GLN A 59 -4.65 -1.98 11.90
CA GLN A 59 -5.28 -3.22 12.36
C GLN A 59 -4.54 -4.45 11.82
N HIS A 60 -4.09 -4.42 10.57
CA HIS A 60 -3.34 -5.50 9.92
C HIS A 60 -1.98 -5.74 10.60
N LEU A 61 -1.25 -4.66 10.92
CA LEU A 61 -0.02 -4.69 11.71
C LEU A 61 -0.24 -5.30 13.11
N ALA A 62 -1.36 -4.98 13.76
CA ALA A 62 -1.71 -5.55 15.05
C ALA A 62 -2.10 -7.04 14.96
N MET A 63 -2.71 -7.48 13.85
CA MET A 63 -3.21 -8.85 13.67
C MET A 63 -2.19 -9.82 13.03
N HIS A 64 -1.11 -9.31 12.43
CA HIS A 64 -0.06 -10.11 11.76
C HIS A 64 0.62 -11.14 12.66
N GLN A 65 0.51 -10.98 13.99
CA GLN A 65 1.05 -11.94 14.95
C GLN A 65 0.28 -13.26 15.05
N MET A 66 -0.91 -13.40 14.42
CA MET A 66 -1.77 -14.57 14.64
C MET A 66 -2.16 -15.38 13.39
N MET A 67 -2.02 -14.88 12.16
CA MET A 67 -2.48 -15.60 10.94
C MET A 67 -1.62 -15.29 9.70
N ALA A 68 -0.47 -15.95 9.56
CA ALA A 68 0.33 -15.88 8.33
C ALA A 68 -0.01 -17.05 7.39
N GLY A 69 -0.47 -16.78 6.16
CA GLY A 69 -0.45 -17.84 5.12
C GLY A 69 -1.56 -17.90 4.07
N ARG A 70 -2.27 -16.82 3.74
CA ARG A 70 -3.09 -16.80 2.51
C ARG A 70 -2.64 -15.71 1.55
N SER A 71 -1.76 -16.09 0.63
CA SER A 71 -1.65 -15.45 -0.68
C SER A 71 -2.99 -15.60 -1.38
N ASP A 72 -3.75 -14.52 -1.44
CA ASP A 72 -5.01 -14.47 -2.15
C ASP A 72 -4.82 -13.67 -3.43
N SER A 73 -5.25 -14.22 -4.57
CA SER A 73 -5.39 -13.49 -5.83
C SER A 73 -6.10 -12.13 -5.67
N ALA A 74 -6.96 -11.98 -4.66
CA ALA A 74 -7.57 -10.72 -4.28
C ALA A 74 -6.58 -9.64 -3.84
N LEU A 75 -5.39 -9.97 -3.31
CA LEU A 75 -4.37 -8.99 -2.94
C LEU A 75 -3.84 -8.26 -4.19
N ARG A 76 -3.53 -9.02 -5.24
CA ARG A 76 -3.02 -8.44 -6.49
C ARG A 76 -4.04 -7.55 -7.18
N GLN A 77 -5.32 -7.95 -7.15
CA GLN A 77 -6.41 -7.11 -7.65
C GLN A 77 -6.56 -5.81 -6.83
N ARG A 78 -6.50 -5.87 -5.51
CA ARG A 78 -6.55 -4.67 -4.64
C ARG A 78 -5.36 -3.75 -4.89
N ALA A 79 -4.15 -4.30 -5.02
CA ALA A 79 -2.95 -3.54 -5.35
C ALA A 79 -3.06 -2.83 -6.71
N GLN A 80 -3.64 -3.48 -7.73
CA GLN A 80 -3.87 -2.88 -9.04
C GLN A 80 -4.81 -1.67 -8.93
N VAL A 81 -5.96 -1.84 -8.26
CA VAL A 81 -6.94 -0.75 -8.08
C VAL A 81 -6.34 0.40 -7.29
N ALA A 82 -5.57 0.13 -6.24
CA ALA A 82 -4.89 1.17 -5.46
C ALA A 82 -3.86 1.92 -6.30
N TYR A 83 -3.09 1.22 -7.13
CA TYR A 83 -2.10 1.81 -8.04
C TYR A 83 -2.74 2.76 -9.06
N GLU A 84 -3.89 2.41 -9.61
CA GLU A 84 -4.65 3.26 -10.54
C GLU A 84 -5.19 4.51 -9.84
N ARG A 85 -5.74 4.37 -8.63
CA ARG A 85 -6.23 5.51 -7.84
C ARG A 85 -5.11 6.47 -7.44
N LEU A 86 -3.95 5.94 -7.02
CA LEU A 86 -2.77 6.75 -6.70
C LEU A 86 -2.27 7.55 -7.91
N GLN A 87 -2.33 6.97 -9.11
CA GLN A 87 -1.99 7.72 -10.34
C GLN A 87 -2.99 8.86 -10.59
N ALA A 88 -4.29 8.59 -10.46
CA ALA A 88 -5.33 9.61 -10.68
C ALA A 88 -5.23 10.81 -9.71
N LEU A 89 -4.82 10.58 -8.46
CA LEU A 89 -4.58 11.64 -7.47
C LEU A 89 -3.35 12.51 -7.80
N TRP A 90 -2.45 12.01 -8.66
CA TRP A 90 -1.23 12.71 -9.03
C TRP A 90 -1.37 13.51 -10.33
N ASP A 91 -2.13 12.99 -11.29
CA ASP A 91 -2.42 13.70 -12.55
C ASP A 91 -3.34 14.93 -12.36
N ASN A 92 -4.05 15.02 -11.23
CA ASN A 92 -4.83 16.20 -10.81
C ASN A 92 -3.98 17.25 -10.05
#